data_AF-A0A942GVN7-F1
#
_entry.id   AF-A0A942GVN7-F1
#
_cell.length_a   1.000
_cell.length_b   1.000
_cell.length_c   1.000
_cell.angle_alpha   90.00
_cell.angle_beta   90.00
_cell.angle_gamma   90.00
#
_symmetry.space_group_name_H-M   'P 1'
#
loop_
_entity.id
_entity.type
_entity.pdbx_description
1 polymer ?
#
loop_
_entity_poly.entity_id
_entity_poly.type
_entity_poly.pdbx_seq_one_letter_code
_entity_poly.pdbx_strand_id
1 'polypeptide(L)'
;MRKRWLLTLIAAVPAAAAILTLESCGGVGGPTGPGGGGGGGTSSTFLALLSPAQQAATYVGVAKCAECHSTDSAKVHGGAKLASYKGSVANPKLSIIDQWKQTMHYQKGVTCENCHGPGSLHVADPTNKDKVLTYAHDFADATQAPSNPEGITSPTVCAQCHGPTVDQWKFAKHSLLLTTPVDEAITNPATYGRASRCIACHSGLFRTQIYEEGDINAISDADISKIASNTLHKVPYVATCTTCHDAHSVTGNLTASGQEAQLYHPVANFDPTNVGPGQTPDTFTHFNQICAQCHNGRGTDPGDAKLNTSTARPGMHYSNQYNMLMGVGAVDNGNKGEVTHGSTAGQCSQCHMAGGNHSFVVSYEGCAPCHSIPVAAAKVDTVQAQTLNRLLQLRADLSSWSQAILHDPDLWDYTSFITALGKTPPNQSLIPIGVKRARYNYYFIVNCGDYGVHNYKYVDNLLTIAENNIPGHAQAQGKDYNGLTTAQKKAIIEADRAKSKNDPGVE
;
A
#
# COMPACT_ATOMS: atom_id res chain seq x y z
N MET A 1 -45.62 -15.06 -14.20
CA MET A 1 -45.35 -13.87 -13.36
C MET A 1 -43.90 -13.83 -12.81
N ARG A 2 -42.86 -14.09 -13.64
CA ARG A 2 -41.45 -14.17 -13.16
C ARG A 2 -40.44 -13.30 -13.91
N LYS A 3 -40.89 -12.42 -14.83
CA LYS A 3 -39.99 -11.58 -15.66
C LYS A 3 -39.92 -10.10 -15.27
N ARG A 4 -40.62 -9.66 -14.21
CA ARG A 4 -40.67 -8.23 -13.82
C ARG A 4 -39.76 -7.84 -12.65
N TRP A 5 -39.13 -8.80 -11.97
CA TRP A 5 -38.29 -8.53 -10.79
C TRP A 5 -36.81 -8.28 -11.09
N LEU A 6 -36.34 -8.61 -12.31
CA LEU A 6 -34.94 -8.38 -12.72
C LEU A 6 -34.69 -6.98 -13.30
N LEU A 7 -35.74 -6.30 -13.76
CA LEU A 7 -35.63 -4.93 -14.31
C LEU A 7 -35.60 -3.85 -13.22
N THR A 8 -36.14 -4.11 -12.03
CA THR A 8 -36.12 -3.16 -10.91
C THR A 8 -34.79 -3.14 -10.15
N LEU A 9 -34.03 -4.25 -10.14
CA LEU A 9 -32.72 -4.32 -9.50
C LEU A 9 -31.62 -3.57 -10.28
N ILE A 10 -31.72 -3.50 -11.61
CA ILE A 10 -30.75 -2.76 -12.45
C ILE A 10 -31.03 -1.25 -12.43
N ALA A 11 -32.28 -0.83 -12.21
CA ALA A 11 -32.66 0.58 -12.07
C ALA A 11 -32.39 1.16 -10.67
N ALA A 12 -32.27 0.31 -9.64
CA ALA A 12 -32.02 0.75 -8.27
C ALA A 12 -30.52 1.03 -7.98
N VAL A 13 -29.59 0.41 -8.72
CA VAL A 13 -28.14 0.63 -8.52
C VAL A 13 -27.70 2.05 -8.92
N PRO A 14 -28.16 2.64 -10.04
CA PRO A 14 -27.90 4.04 -10.35
C PRO A 14 -28.56 5.01 -9.35
N ALA A 15 -29.73 4.66 -8.80
CA ALA A 15 -30.41 5.50 -7.81
C ALA A 15 -29.72 5.46 -6.44
N ALA A 16 -29.20 4.31 -6.01
CA ALA A 16 -28.39 4.19 -4.78
C ALA A 16 -27.02 4.88 -4.94
N ALA A 17 -26.40 4.78 -6.13
CA ALA A 17 -25.20 5.54 -6.46
C ALA A 17 -25.47 7.06 -6.51
N ALA A 18 -26.62 7.49 -7.02
CA ALA A 18 -27.03 8.89 -7.05
C ALA A 18 -27.31 9.46 -5.64
N ILE A 19 -27.85 8.65 -4.73
CA ILE A 19 -28.07 9.03 -3.33
C ILE A 19 -26.74 9.12 -2.56
N LEU A 20 -25.78 8.23 -2.85
CA LEU A 20 -24.41 8.33 -2.31
C LEU A 20 -23.62 9.54 -2.87
N THR A 21 -23.88 9.96 -4.11
CA THR A 21 -23.29 11.19 -4.66
C THR A 21 -23.91 12.48 -4.11
N LEU A 22 -25.10 12.43 -3.52
CA LEU A 22 -25.73 13.61 -2.91
C LEU A 22 -25.19 13.93 -1.51
N GLU A 23 -24.61 12.95 -0.80
CA GLU A 23 -23.86 13.22 0.44
C GLU A 23 -22.42 13.68 0.20
N SER A 24 -21.90 13.56 -1.04
CA SER A 24 -20.55 14.05 -1.41
C SER A 24 -20.56 15.37 -2.17
N CYS A 25 -21.72 15.99 -2.36
CA CYS A 25 -21.86 17.28 -3.03
C CYS A 25 -21.91 18.46 -2.05
N GLY A 26 -20.80 19.21 -1.97
CA GLY A 26 -20.89 20.67 -1.76
C GLY A 26 -20.26 21.28 -0.50
N GLY A 27 -19.54 20.52 0.32
CA GLY A 27 -18.86 21.09 1.48
C GLY A 27 -17.39 21.38 1.24
N VAL A 28 -17.03 22.33 0.35
CA VAL A 28 -15.69 22.96 0.36
C VAL A 28 -15.58 23.79 1.63
N GLY A 29 -15.21 23.13 2.72
CA GLY A 29 -15.37 23.66 4.07
C GLY A 29 -14.06 23.75 4.84
N GLY A 30 -13.71 24.93 5.30
CA GLY A 30 -12.91 25.11 6.49
C GLY A 30 -13.42 26.35 7.23
N PRO A 31 -12.86 26.70 8.40
CA PRO A 31 -13.29 27.87 9.14
C PRO A 31 -13.14 29.11 8.24
N THR A 32 -14.26 29.74 7.92
CA THR A 32 -14.33 30.89 7.02
C THR A 32 -13.53 32.04 7.63
N GLY A 33 -12.32 32.28 7.12
CA GLY A 33 -11.63 33.54 7.32
C GLY A 33 -12.39 34.69 6.66
N PRO A 34 -12.07 35.96 6.99
CA PRO A 34 -12.78 37.14 6.47
C PRO A 34 -12.59 37.40 4.95
N GLY A 35 -11.71 36.64 4.28
CA GLY A 35 -11.42 36.76 2.87
C GLY A 35 -12.21 35.73 2.05
N GLY A 36 -13.38 36.13 1.56
CA GLY A 36 -14.25 35.29 0.74
C GLY A 36 -13.54 34.72 -0.50
N GLY A 37 -13.63 33.41 -0.64
CA GLY A 37 -13.18 32.67 -1.82
C GLY A 37 -13.61 31.20 -1.75
N GLY A 38 -14.93 30.94 -1.68
CA GLY A 38 -15.46 29.58 -1.92
C GLY A 38 -16.43 28.97 -0.90
N GLY A 39 -17.37 29.74 -0.32
CA GLY A 39 -18.78 29.33 -0.17
C GLY A 39 -19.22 28.06 0.58
N GLY A 40 -18.40 27.34 1.33
CA GLY A 40 -18.85 26.22 2.19
C GLY A 40 -18.38 26.36 3.63
N GLY A 41 -19.28 26.12 4.61
CA GLY A 41 -18.88 25.99 6.01
C GLY A 41 -18.13 24.68 6.25
N THR A 42 -17.34 24.60 7.32
CA THR A 42 -16.67 23.37 7.77
C THR A 42 -17.64 22.18 7.81
N SER A 43 -17.23 21.02 7.28
CA SER A 43 -18.11 19.84 7.28
C SER A 43 -18.41 19.39 8.71
N SER A 44 -19.62 18.88 8.93
CA SER A 44 -20.01 18.31 10.24
C SER A 44 -19.12 17.14 10.65
N THR A 45 -18.63 16.37 9.67
CA THR A 45 -17.70 15.27 9.89
C THR A 45 -16.33 15.74 10.35
N PHE A 46 -15.80 16.84 9.81
CA PHE A 46 -14.55 17.42 10.30
C PHE A 46 -14.73 18.04 11.69
N LEU A 47 -15.84 18.76 11.94
CA LEU A 47 -16.14 19.30 13.27
C LEU A 47 -16.22 18.20 14.33
N ALA A 48 -16.71 17.01 13.98
CA ALA A 48 -16.74 15.84 14.87
C ALA A 48 -15.35 15.28 15.21
N LEU A 49 -14.31 15.61 14.43
CA LEU A 49 -12.92 15.27 14.78
C LEU A 49 -12.35 16.20 15.86
N LEU A 50 -12.90 17.41 15.97
CA LEU A 50 -12.35 18.44 16.84
C LEU A 50 -12.75 18.21 18.31
N SER A 51 -11.81 18.47 19.21
CA SER A 51 -12.03 18.51 20.66
C SER A 51 -13.02 19.60 21.04
N PRO A 52 -13.70 19.50 22.20
CA PRO A 52 -14.50 20.62 22.71
C PRO A 52 -13.71 21.93 22.80
N ALA A 53 -12.41 21.86 23.14
CA ALA A 53 -11.54 23.03 23.15
C ALA A 53 -11.30 23.58 21.72
N GLN A 54 -11.01 22.72 20.74
CA GLN A 54 -10.82 23.10 19.35
C GLN A 54 -12.11 23.66 18.73
N GLN A 55 -13.28 23.13 19.08
CA GLN A 55 -14.58 23.64 18.65
C GLN A 55 -14.90 25.02 19.25
N ALA A 56 -14.44 25.28 20.48
CA ALA A 56 -14.58 26.56 21.15
C ALA A 56 -13.54 27.61 20.70
N ALA A 57 -12.48 27.18 20.00
CA ALA A 57 -11.45 28.07 19.49
C ALA A 57 -11.96 28.88 18.29
N THR A 58 -11.51 30.12 18.18
CA THR A 58 -11.69 30.98 17.01
C THR A 58 -10.50 30.94 16.06
N TYR A 59 -10.75 31.27 14.79
CA TYR A 59 -9.74 31.43 13.75
C TYR A 59 -8.76 32.57 14.10
N VAL A 60 -7.46 32.37 13.85
CA VAL A 60 -6.41 33.38 14.13
C VAL A 60 -5.66 33.87 12.90
N GLY A 61 -5.71 33.11 11.81
CA GLY A 61 -5.04 33.40 10.56
C GLY A 61 -3.56 33.01 10.52
N VAL A 62 -3.11 32.77 9.29
CA VAL A 62 -1.74 32.35 8.95
C VAL A 62 -0.68 33.27 9.56
N ALA A 63 -0.92 34.59 9.60
CA ALA A 63 0.02 35.55 10.18
C ALA A 63 0.29 35.25 11.66
N LYS A 64 -0.75 34.88 12.42
CA LYS A 64 -0.60 34.54 13.84
C LYS A 64 0.10 33.20 14.02
N CYS A 65 -0.22 32.20 13.20
CA CYS A 65 0.48 30.92 13.19
C CYS A 65 1.98 31.11 12.87
N ALA A 66 2.30 31.99 11.92
CA ALA A 66 3.68 32.26 11.52
C ALA A 66 4.53 32.87 12.64
N GLU A 67 3.95 33.54 13.65
CA GLU A 67 4.70 34.06 14.80
C GLU A 67 5.42 32.95 15.58
N CYS A 68 4.88 31.73 15.61
CA CYS A 68 5.46 30.58 16.32
C CYS A 68 6.05 29.51 15.37
N HIS A 69 5.56 29.42 14.13
CA HIS A 69 5.93 28.37 13.18
C HIS A 69 6.87 28.83 12.04
N SER A 70 7.39 30.07 12.06
CA SER A 70 8.33 30.59 11.04
C SER A 70 9.80 30.27 11.29
N THR A 71 10.17 29.79 12.48
CA THR A 71 11.57 29.40 12.79
C THR A 71 11.79 27.90 12.60
N ASP A 72 13.01 27.55 12.16
CA ASP A 72 13.62 26.22 12.04
C ASP A 72 12.71 25.05 12.50
N SER A 73 12.26 24.24 11.54
CA SER A 73 11.35 23.09 11.73
C SER A 73 11.85 22.10 12.79
N ALA A 74 13.14 22.14 13.12
CA ALA A 74 13.78 21.39 14.19
C ALA A 74 13.20 21.62 15.60
N LYS A 75 12.57 22.78 15.87
CA LYS A 75 12.10 23.16 17.22
C LYS A 75 10.60 23.00 17.46
N VAL A 76 9.80 22.78 16.42
CA VAL A 76 8.35 22.86 16.51
C VAL A 76 7.78 21.44 16.63
N HIS A 77 7.30 21.09 17.82
CA HIS A 77 6.62 19.83 18.17
C HIS A 77 7.43 18.51 18.15
N GLY A 78 8.77 18.58 18.25
CA GLY A 78 9.61 17.38 18.37
C GLY A 78 10.21 16.88 17.05
N GLY A 79 10.12 17.68 15.99
CA GLY A 79 10.72 17.42 14.68
C GLY A 79 12.24 17.55 14.67
N ALA A 80 12.96 16.81 15.51
CA ALA A 80 14.34 16.51 15.18
C ALA A 80 14.32 15.69 13.87
N LYS A 81 14.75 16.34 12.78
CA LYS A 81 15.13 15.75 11.47
C LYS A 81 14.09 15.75 10.33
N LEU A 82 13.57 16.92 9.93
CA LEU A 82 13.22 17.09 8.50
C LEU A 82 14.47 17.07 7.59
N ALA A 83 15.68 17.19 8.18
CA ALA A 83 16.96 17.22 7.47
C ALA A 83 17.48 15.85 6.99
N SER A 84 16.86 14.72 7.34
CA SER A 84 17.39 13.38 7.01
C SER A 84 16.65 12.63 5.91
N TYR A 85 15.57 13.16 5.35
CA TYR A 85 14.99 12.52 4.19
C TYR A 85 15.87 12.79 2.96
N LYS A 86 16.73 11.83 2.63
CA LYS A 86 17.64 11.87 1.47
C LYS A 86 16.92 11.93 0.11
N GLY A 87 15.59 11.91 0.07
CA GLY A 87 14.79 11.78 -1.14
C GLY A 87 13.82 12.93 -1.46
N SER A 88 13.55 13.88 -0.55
CA SER A 88 12.67 15.01 -0.89
C SER A 88 13.53 16.18 -1.28
N VAL A 89 13.11 16.81 -2.36
CA VAL A 89 13.67 18.06 -2.83
C VAL A 89 13.16 19.24 -1.98
N ALA A 90 12.46 18.96 -0.86
CA ALA A 90 12.01 19.97 0.08
C ALA A 90 13.23 20.71 0.59
N ASN A 91 13.34 22.00 0.26
CA ASN A 91 14.51 22.79 0.59
C ASN A 91 14.65 22.88 2.11
N PRO A 92 15.67 22.24 2.73
CA PRO A 92 15.81 22.17 4.18
C PRO A 92 16.18 23.54 4.80
N LYS A 93 16.29 24.59 3.98
CA LYS A 93 16.57 25.97 4.41
C LYS A 93 15.32 26.84 4.57
N LEU A 94 14.13 26.31 4.30
CA LEU A 94 12.87 27.05 4.40
C LEU A 94 12.09 26.65 5.66
N SER A 95 11.42 27.63 6.28
CA SER A 95 10.47 27.36 7.36
C SER A 95 9.26 26.57 6.82
N ILE A 96 8.53 25.86 7.70
CA ILE A 96 7.33 25.13 7.29
C ILE A 96 6.28 26.04 6.64
N ILE A 97 6.17 27.29 7.12
CA ILE A 97 5.28 28.30 6.55
C ILE A 97 5.73 28.67 5.13
N ASP A 98 7.03 28.80 4.88
CA ASP A 98 7.53 29.16 3.55
C ASP A 98 7.51 27.98 2.56
N GLN A 99 7.60 26.75 3.06
CA GLN A 99 7.34 25.54 2.27
C GLN A 99 5.85 25.49 1.88
N TRP A 100 4.94 25.67 2.84
CA TRP A 100 3.50 25.63 2.58
C TRP A 100 3.05 26.71 1.60
N LYS A 101 3.63 27.91 1.64
CA LYS A 101 3.36 28.98 0.66
C LYS A 101 3.64 28.60 -0.79
N GLN A 102 4.41 27.54 -1.04
CA GLN A 102 4.67 27.07 -2.41
C GLN A 102 3.60 26.09 -2.92
N THR A 103 2.79 25.54 -2.03
CA THR A 103 1.83 24.48 -2.34
C THR A 103 0.60 25.00 -3.08
N MET A 104 -0.12 24.09 -3.74
CA MET A 104 -1.42 24.40 -4.34
C MET A 104 -2.45 24.79 -3.26
N HIS A 105 -2.34 24.24 -2.05
CA HIS A 105 -3.19 24.61 -0.93
C HIS A 105 -3.11 26.12 -0.64
N TYR A 106 -1.91 26.67 -0.52
CA TYR A 106 -1.73 28.12 -0.37
C TYR A 106 -2.32 28.92 -1.55
N GLN A 107 -2.01 28.50 -2.77
CA GLN A 107 -2.50 29.19 -3.98
C GLN A 107 -4.03 29.18 -4.11
N LYS A 108 -4.69 28.21 -3.47
CA LYS A 108 -6.16 28.11 -3.38
C LYS A 108 -6.74 28.69 -2.10
N GLY A 109 -5.94 29.37 -1.28
CA GLY A 109 -6.38 30.00 -0.03
C GLY A 109 -6.67 29.03 1.11
N VAL A 110 -6.22 27.78 1.01
CA VAL A 110 -6.33 26.77 2.08
C VAL A 110 -5.22 27.01 3.11
N THR A 111 -5.60 27.53 4.27
CA THR A 111 -4.73 27.88 5.41
C THR A 111 -4.47 26.71 6.35
N CYS A 112 -3.56 26.90 7.31
CA CYS A 112 -3.27 25.92 8.37
C CYS A 112 -4.55 25.46 9.09
N GLU A 113 -5.44 26.39 9.43
CA GLU A 113 -6.64 26.14 10.22
C GLU A 113 -7.76 25.44 9.44
N ASN A 114 -7.63 25.32 8.11
CA ASN A 114 -8.51 24.47 7.29
C ASN A 114 -8.27 22.97 7.55
N CYS A 115 -7.05 22.60 7.92
CA CYS A 115 -6.70 21.22 8.26
C CYS A 115 -6.60 21.03 9.77
N HIS A 116 -5.98 21.97 10.49
CA HIS A 116 -5.67 21.87 11.91
C HIS A 116 -6.80 22.35 12.84
N GLY A 117 -7.90 22.86 12.28
CA GLY A 117 -8.97 23.51 13.03
C GLY A 117 -8.56 24.89 13.56
N PRO A 118 -9.47 25.58 14.27
CA PRO A 118 -9.21 26.93 14.79
C PRO A 118 -8.11 26.97 15.86
N GLY A 119 -7.19 27.93 15.76
CA GLY A 119 -5.93 27.93 16.52
C GLY A 119 -5.86 28.83 17.76
N SER A 120 -6.86 29.66 18.06
CA SER A 120 -6.75 30.68 19.13
C SER A 120 -6.38 30.14 20.52
N LEU A 121 -6.97 29.01 20.93
CA LEU A 121 -6.62 28.41 22.21
C LEU A 121 -5.22 27.81 22.20
N HIS A 122 -4.79 27.24 21.07
CA HIS A 122 -3.42 26.74 20.91
C HIS A 122 -2.39 27.87 20.93
N VAL A 123 -2.67 29.00 20.27
CA VAL A 123 -1.82 30.19 20.33
C VAL A 123 -1.67 30.69 21.78
N ALA A 124 -2.73 30.62 22.58
CA ALA A 124 -2.68 30.99 23.99
C ALA A 124 -1.93 29.98 24.89
N ASP A 125 -1.83 28.72 24.46
CA ASP A 125 -1.11 27.64 25.16
C ASP A 125 -0.50 26.65 24.14
N PRO A 126 0.65 27.00 23.55
CA PRO A 126 1.24 26.24 22.44
C PRO A 126 1.75 24.85 22.83
N THR A 127 1.87 24.59 24.14
CA THR A 127 2.34 23.30 24.66
C THR A 127 1.23 22.25 24.73
N ASN A 128 -0.03 22.68 24.73
CA ASN A 128 -1.18 21.81 24.82
C ASN A 128 -1.66 21.38 23.42
N LYS A 129 -1.44 20.10 23.12
CA LYS A 129 -1.78 19.48 21.83
C LYS A 129 -3.27 19.22 21.63
N ASP A 130 -4.10 19.38 22.68
CA ASP A 130 -5.54 19.18 22.61
C ASP A 130 -6.27 20.40 22.04
N LYS A 131 -5.56 21.53 21.93
CA LYS A 131 -6.08 22.82 21.46
C LYS A 131 -5.89 23.03 19.96
N VAL A 132 -5.29 22.08 19.25
CA VAL A 132 -5.10 22.08 17.78
C VAL A 132 -5.16 20.66 17.24
N LEU A 133 -5.77 20.44 16.08
CA LEU A 133 -5.85 19.10 15.50
C LEU A 133 -4.43 18.65 15.08
N THR A 134 -3.97 17.54 15.66
CA THR A 134 -2.65 16.95 15.39
C THR A 134 -2.78 15.42 15.27
N TYR A 135 -1.68 14.69 15.22
CA TYR A 135 -1.68 13.22 15.20
C TYR A 135 -2.55 12.66 16.31
N ALA A 136 -3.15 11.50 16.04
CA ALA A 136 -3.85 10.76 17.07
C ALA A 136 -2.88 10.44 18.22
N HIS A 137 -3.18 10.91 19.42
CA HIS A 137 -2.40 10.66 20.62
C HIS A 137 -3.33 10.27 21.77
N ASP A 138 -2.86 9.44 22.69
CA ASP A 138 -3.57 9.22 23.95
C ASP A 138 -3.29 10.38 24.88
N PHE A 139 -4.36 10.87 25.49
CA PHE A 139 -4.32 11.60 26.75
C PHE A 139 -3.60 10.72 27.78
N ALA A 140 -2.76 11.33 28.62
CA ALA A 140 -2.19 10.65 29.77
C ALA A 140 -3.26 10.19 30.79
N ASP A 141 -4.53 10.57 30.58
CA ASP A 141 -5.66 10.28 31.44
C ASP A 141 -6.70 9.43 30.68
N ALA A 142 -6.77 8.13 31.02
CA ALA A 142 -7.71 7.18 30.46
C ALA A 142 -9.19 7.43 30.85
N THR A 143 -9.46 8.47 31.65
CA THR A 143 -10.82 8.81 32.09
C THR A 143 -11.52 9.84 31.21
N GLN A 144 -10.83 10.47 30.27
CA GLN A 144 -11.42 11.40 29.30
C GLN A 144 -11.57 10.73 27.93
N ALA A 145 -12.78 10.81 27.35
CA ALA A 145 -12.99 10.42 25.96
C ALA A 145 -12.00 11.19 25.08
N PRO A 146 -11.30 10.52 24.14
CA PRO A 146 -10.26 11.16 23.35
C PRO A 146 -10.87 12.32 22.59
N SER A 147 -10.35 13.53 22.82
CA SER A 147 -10.87 14.72 22.19
C SER A 147 -10.43 14.87 20.72
N ASN A 148 -9.75 13.87 20.16
CA ASN A 148 -9.35 13.79 18.77
C ASN A 148 -9.32 12.31 18.35
N PRO A 149 -10.50 11.71 18.07
CA PRO A 149 -10.63 10.27 17.91
C PRO A 149 -9.99 9.73 16.63
N GLU A 150 -9.75 10.53 15.59
CA GLU A 150 -9.12 10.05 14.33
C GLU A 150 -7.85 10.83 13.90
N GLY A 151 -7.45 11.89 14.61
CA GLY A 151 -6.22 12.62 14.28
C GLY A 151 -6.24 13.41 12.97
N ILE A 152 -5.16 14.17 12.74
CA ILE A 152 -4.95 14.97 11.52
C ILE A 152 -4.75 14.12 10.25
N THR A 153 -4.37 12.85 10.40
CA THR A 153 -4.19 11.90 9.28
C THR A 153 -5.50 11.27 8.81
N SER A 154 -6.63 11.57 9.46
CA SER A 154 -7.93 11.10 9.01
C SER A 154 -8.23 11.61 7.59
N PRO A 155 -8.69 10.75 6.66
CA PRO A 155 -9.11 11.16 5.32
C PRO A 155 -10.25 12.19 5.36
N THR A 156 -11.00 12.28 6.46
CA THR A 156 -12.04 13.28 6.70
C THR A 156 -11.49 14.70 6.60
N VAL A 157 -10.24 14.94 7.01
CA VAL A 157 -9.58 16.24 6.88
C VAL A 157 -9.47 16.65 5.41
N CYS A 158 -9.03 15.73 4.55
CA CYS A 158 -8.88 15.96 3.11
C CYS A 158 -10.23 15.98 2.38
N ALA A 159 -11.21 15.22 2.85
CA ALA A 159 -12.55 15.11 2.25
C ALA A 159 -13.30 16.45 2.23
N GLN A 160 -12.93 17.39 3.11
CA GLN A 160 -13.42 18.77 3.10
C GLN A 160 -13.23 19.47 1.74
N CYS A 161 -12.25 19.07 0.93
CA CYS A 161 -12.03 19.65 -0.40
C CYS A 161 -11.93 18.58 -1.50
N HIS A 162 -11.50 17.38 -1.15
CA HIS A 162 -11.19 16.29 -2.08
C HIS A 162 -12.20 15.13 -2.00
N GLY A 163 -13.48 15.43 -1.75
CA GLY A 163 -14.55 14.44 -1.60
C GLY A 163 -14.54 13.31 -2.65
N PRO A 164 -14.57 13.62 -3.97
CA PRO A 164 -14.54 12.59 -5.01
C PRO A 164 -13.29 11.70 -4.97
N THR A 165 -12.13 12.26 -4.65
CA THR A 165 -10.87 11.51 -4.50
C THR A 165 -10.93 10.60 -3.28
N VAL A 166 -11.47 11.09 -2.15
CA VAL A 166 -11.68 10.29 -0.95
C VAL A 166 -12.68 9.16 -1.20
N ASP A 167 -13.74 9.40 -1.97
CA ASP A 167 -14.72 8.36 -2.33
C ASP A 167 -14.10 7.27 -3.22
N GLN A 168 -13.20 7.64 -4.14
CA GLN A 168 -12.39 6.66 -4.88
C GLN A 168 -11.46 5.88 -3.94
N TRP A 169 -10.77 6.56 -3.01
CA TRP A 169 -9.88 5.91 -2.04
C TRP A 169 -10.62 4.94 -1.11
N LYS A 170 -11.85 5.25 -0.69
CA LYS A 170 -12.71 4.35 0.11
C LYS A 170 -13.03 3.03 -0.60
N PHE A 171 -12.99 3.00 -1.93
CA PHE A 171 -13.15 1.76 -2.69
C PHE A 171 -11.89 0.87 -2.63
N ALA A 172 -10.73 1.46 -2.35
CA ALA A 172 -9.46 0.77 -2.32
C ALA A 172 -9.19 0.10 -0.98
N LYS A 173 -8.41 -1.00 -1.03
CA LYS A 173 -7.98 -1.71 0.18
C LYS A 173 -7.05 -0.88 1.08
N HIS A 174 -6.47 0.21 0.59
CA HIS A 174 -5.72 1.16 1.40
C HIS A 174 -6.58 1.80 2.50
N SER A 175 -7.89 1.94 2.27
CA SER A 175 -8.85 2.45 3.25
C SER A 175 -9.34 1.40 4.26
N LEU A 176 -8.82 0.17 4.19
CA LEU A 176 -9.18 -0.90 5.12
C LEU A 176 -8.02 -1.11 6.08
N LEU A 177 -8.34 -1.54 7.31
CA LEU A 177 -7.36 -2.00 8.27
C LEU A 177 -7.03 -3.48 8.03
N LEU A 178 -5.74 -3.80 8.09
CA LEU A 178 -5.26 -5.16 8.32
C LEU A 178 -4.73 -5.19 9.74
N THR A 179 -5.46 -5.85 10.64
CA THR A 179 -5.23 -5.75 12.09
C THR A 179 -3.99 -6.50 12.52
N THR A 180 -3.71 -7.68 11.95
CA THR A 180 -2.64 -8.57 12.42
C THR A 180 -1.27 -7.88 12.50
N PRO A 181 -0.76 -7.18 11.46
CA PRO A 181 0.54 -6.53 11.55
C PRO A 181 0.59 -5.37 12.56
N VAL A 182 -0.59 -4.79 12.85
CA VAL A 182 -0.75 -3.72 13.84
C VAL A 182 -0.76 -4.31 15.25
N ASP A 183 -1.53 -5.38 15.47
CA ASP A 183 -1.59 -6.12 16.75
C ASP A 183 -0.22 -6.72 17.12
N GLU A 184 0.50 -7.26 16.14
CA GLU A 184 1.86 -7.74 16.32
C GLU A 184 2.82 -6.63 16.76
N ALA A 185 2.70 -5.43 16.18
CA ALA A 185 3.50 -4.27 16.59
C ALA A 185 3.10 -3.71 17.96
N ILE A 186 1.85 -3.87 18.38
CA ILE A 186 1.40 -3.55 19.75
C ILE A 186 2.06 -4.51 20.75
N THR A 187 1.98 -5.81 20.47
CA THR A 187 2.38 -6.88 21.39
C THR A 187 3.89 -7.13 21.44
N ASN A 188 4.60 -6.94 20.33
CA ASN A 188 6.05 -7.10 20.23
C ASN A 188 6.66 -6.02 19.30
N PRO A 189 6.72 -4.77 19.77
CA PRO A 189 7.19 -3.61 19.00
C PRO A 189 8.64 -3.74 18.52
N ALA A 190 9.51 -4.39 19.29
CA ALA A 190 10.90 -4.62 18.90
C ALA A 190 11.00 -5.48 17.63
N THR A 191 10.19 -6.53 17.55
CA THR A 191 10.21 -7.46 16.41
C THR A 191 9.42 -6.92 15.23
N TYR A 192 8.16 -6.54 15.43
CA TYR A 192 7.25 -6.26 14.32
C TYR A 192 7.19 -4.79 13.93
N GLY A 193 7.42 -3.91 14.90
CA GLY A 193 7.60 -2.48 14.66
C GLY A 193 8.98 -2.18 14.08
N ARG A 194 10.05 -2.54 14.80
CA ARG A 194 11.42 -2.07 14.50
C ARG A 194 12.21 -2.97 13.55
N ALA A 195 12.23 -4.29 13.80
CA ALA A 195 13.07 -5.22 13.04
C ALA A 195 12.44 -5.63 11.70
N SER A 196 11.21 -6.18 11.72
CA SER A 196 10.48 -6.63 10.53
C SER A 196 9.75 -5.51 9.80
N ARG A 197 9.36 -4.47 10.55
CA ARG A 197 8.76 -3.24 10.02
C ARG A 197 7.45 -3.47 9.26
N CYS A 198 6.68 -4.49 9.67
CA CYS A 198 5.40 -4.81 9.03
C CYS A 198 4.45 -3.61 9.10
N ILE A 199 4.39 -2.98 10.28
CA ILE A 199 3.54 -1.81 10.51
C ILE A 199 3.85 -0.62 9.58
N ALA A 200 5.07 -0.51 9.04
CA ALA A 200 5.44 0.53 8.08
C ALA A 200 4.55 0.50 6.83
N CYS A 201 4.08 -0.67 6.41
CA CYS A 201 3.24 -0.83 5.23
C CYS A 201 1.76 -1.01 5.57
N HIS A 202 1.43 -1.23 6.85
CA HIS A 202 0.11 -1.66 7.31
C HIS A 202 -0.57 -0.68 8.28
N SER A 203 0.07 0.48 8.53
CA SER A 203 -0.50 1.59 9.27
C SER A 203 -0.16 2.91 8.58
N GLY A 204 -1.19 3.62 8.11
CA GLY A 204 -1.01 4.93 7.50
C GLY A 204 -0.51 5.95 8.51
N LEU A 205 -0.96 5.86 9.76
CA LEU A 205 -0.50 6.72 10.85
C LEU A 205 0.98 6.49 11.18
N PHE A 206 1.38 5.23 11.36
CA PHE A 206 2.76 4.88 11.67
C PHE A 206 3.70 5.28 10.55
N ARG A 207 3.31 5.03 9.28
CA ARG A 207 4.11 5.45 8.12
C ARG A 207 4.34 6.95 8.12
N THR A 208 3.28 7.75 8.16
CA THR A 208 3.41 9.22 8.11
C THR A 208 4.24 9.72 9.30
N GLN A 209 3.94 9.30 10.52
CA GLN A 209 4.59 9.85 11.72
C GLN A 209 6.05 9.38 11.91
N ILE A 210 6.38 8.15 11.50
CA ILE A 210 7.68 7.52 11.83
C ILE A 210 8.58 7.33 10.63
N TYR A 211 8.03 6.97 9.47
CA TYR A 211 8.83 6.65 8.28
C TYR A 211 9.04 7.86 7.38
N GLU A 212 8.01 8.69 7.21
CA GLU A 212 8.14 9.89 6.36
C GLU A 212 8.68 11.08 7.15
N GLU A 213 8.33 11.20 8.43
CA GLU A 213 8.67 12.37 9.25
C GLU A 213 9.66 12.07 10.39
N GLY A 214 9.97 10.80 10.66
CA GLY A 214 10.69 10.37 11.87
C GLY A 214 11.92 9.49 11.64
N ASP A 215 12.43 8.93 12.73
CA ASP A 215 13.50 7.93 12.75
C ASP A 215 13.08 6.81 13.70
N ILE A 216 12.68 5.66 13.15
CA ILE A 216 12.22 4.53 13.96
C ILE A 216 13.23 4.11 15.02
N ASN A 217 14.54 4.25 14.77
CA ASN A 217 15.58 3.87 15.71
C ASN A 217 15.68 4.82 16.92
N ALA A 218 15.12 6.02 16.81
CA ALA A 218 15.11 7.02 17.88
C ALA A 218 13.89 6.91 18.81
N ILE A 219 12.92 6.05 18.49
CA ILE A 219 11.63 5.95 19.18
C ILE A 219 11.62 4.75 20.11
N SER A 220 11.00 4.87 21.30
CA SER A 220 10.91 3.78 22.27
C SER A 220 9.93 2.70 21.84
N ASP A 221 10.10 1.47 22.34
CA ASP A 221 9.16 0.38 22.07
C ASP A 221 7.75 0.69 22.59
N ALA A 222 7.63 1.41 23.71
CA ALA A 222 6.35 1.85 24.24
C ALA A 222 5.64 2.85 23.30
N ASP A 223 6.39 3.77 22.69
CA ASP A 223 5.85 4.70 21.70
C ASP A 223 5.44 3.99 20.40
N ILE A 224 6.22 2.99 19.96
CA ILE A 224 5.85 2.14 18.82
C ILE A 224 4.51 1.44 19.09
N SER A 225 4.37 0.76 20.23
CA SER A 225 3.11 0.11 20.63
C SER A 225 1.96 1.10 20.73
N LYS A 226 2.20 2.32 21.22
CA LYS A 226 1.19 3.38 21.34
C LYS A 226 0.70 3.86 19.97
N ILE A 227 1.60 4.10 19.02
CA ILE A 227 1.22 4.53 17.66
C ILE A 227 0.49 3.39 16.93
N ALA A 228 0.92 2.15 17.12
CA ALA A 228 0.21 0.97 16.60
C ALA A 228 -1.22 0.88 17.18
N SER A 229 -1.37 1.05 18.50
CA SER A 229 -2.68 1.11 19.17
C SER A 229 -3.56 2.24 18.63
N ASN A 230 -3.01 3.44 18.39
CA ASN A 230 -3.75 4.53 17.75
C ASN A 230 -4.17 4.19 16.32
N THR A 231 -3.39 3.41 15.58
CA THR A 231 -3.83 2.91 14.27
C THR A 231 -5.08 2.05 14.43
N LEU A 232 -5.05 1.08 15.33
CA LEU A 232 -6.15 0.15 15.54
C LEU A 232 -7.44 0.84 16.00
N HIS A 233 -7.33 1.79 16.93
CA HIS A 233 -8.49 2.33 17.64
C HIS A 233 -8.92 3.73 17.19
N LYS A 234 -8.08 4.45 16.46
CA LYS A 234 -8.32 5.85 16.09
C LYS A 234 -8.27 6.08 14.58
N VAL A 235 -7.25 5.53 13.92
CA VAL A 235 -7.02 5.75 12.47
C VAL A 235 -6.89 4.41 11.75
N PRO A 236 -7.98 3.62 11.65
CA PRO A 236 -7.93 2.22 11.24
C PRO A 236 -7.78 2.06 9.72
N TYR A 237 -6.65 2.54 9.18
CA TYR A 237 -6.35 2.54 7.76
C TYR A 237 -4.93 2.06 7.51
N VAL A 238 -4.77 1.17 6.53
CA VAL A 238 -3.46 0.74 6.03
C VAL A 238 -2.68 1.92 5.42
N ALA A 239 -3.35 2.80 4.68
CA ALA A 239 -2.76 4.02 4.14
C ALA A 239 -3.81 5.15 4.01
N THR A 240 -3.43 6.36 4.40
CA THR A 240 -4.27 7.57 4.33
C THR A 240 -3.76 8.49 3.22
N CYS A 241 -4.40 9.65 3.01
CA CYS A 241 -3.94 10.65 2.05
C CYS A 241 -2.51 11.11 2.36
N THR A 242 -2.20 11.32 3.64
CA THR A 242 -0.88 11.76 4.14
C THR A 242 0.14 10.63 4.18
N THR A 243 -0.22 9.39 3.79
CA THR A 243 0.76 8.33 3.55
C THR A 243 1.51 8.57 2.22
N CYS A 244 0.88 9.25 1.27
CA CYS A 244 1.46 9.51 -0.06
C CYS A 244 1.78 10.99 -0.30
N HIS A 245 1.00 11.90 0.28
CA HIS A 245 1.07 13.33 0.04
C HIS A 245 1.56 14.12 1.26
N ASP A 246 2.54 15.01 1.06
CA ASP A 246 2.96 16.00 2.04
C ASP A 246 2.11 17.27 1.88
N ALA A 247 1.18 17.52 2.78
CA ALA A 247 0.31 18.71 2.71
C ALA A 247 1.08 20.05 2.88
N HIS A 248 2.30 20.01 3.43
CA HIS A 248 3.05 21.19 3.83
C HIS A 248 4.10 21.63 2.82
N SER A 249 4.49 20.79 1.87
CA SER A 249 5.60 21.12 0.95
C SER A 249 5.35 20.69 -0.49
N VAL A 250 5.87 21.49 -1.41
CA VAL A 250 6.19 21.02 -2.76
C VAL A 250 7.39 20.10 -2.66
N THR A 251 7.27 18.88 -3.16
CA THR A 251 8.31 17.86 -3.01
C THR A 251 9.18 17.72 -4.26
N GLY A 252 8.71 18.20 -5.42
CA GLY A 252 9.36 17.99 -6.72
C GLY A 252 9.10 16.61 -7.33
N ASN A 253 8.38 15.74 -6.60
CA ASN A 253 8.00 14.42 -7.10
C ASN A 253 6.72 14.54 -7.92
N LEU A 254 6.90 14.51 -9.23
CA LEU A 254 5.81 14.70 -10.18
C LEU A 254 5.01 13.40 -10.39
N THR A 255 3.73 13.57 -10.73
CA THR A 255 2.86 12.50 -11.23
C THR A 255 3.32 11.99 -12.60
N ALA A 256 2.72 10.91 -13.09
CA ALA A 256 2.97 10.37 -14.44
C ALA A 256 2.77 11.41 -15.57
N SER A 257 1.86 12.37 -15.35
CA SER A 257 1.60 13.50 -16.26
C SER A 257 2.48 14.72 -16.03
N GLY A 258 3.49 14.64 -15.15
CA GLY A 258 4.41 15.75 -14.86
C GLY A 258 3.82 16.83 -13.95
N GLN A 259 2.72 16.55 -13.25
CA GLN A 259 2.09 17.51 -12.32
C GLN A 259 2.68 17.36 -10.92
N GLU A 260 2.94 18.50 -10.26
CA GLU A 260 3.25 18.52 -8.82
C GLU A 260 2.01 18.15 -8.02
N ALA A 261 2.11 17.06 -7.25
CA ALA A 261 1.04 16.55 -6.39
C ALA A 261 1.51 16.35 -4.94
N GLN A 262 2.63 16.97 -4.56
CA GLN A 262 3.22 16.94 -3.24
C GLN A 262 3.52 15.52 -2.75
N LEU A 263 4.03 14.64 -3.62
CA LEU A 263 4.25 13.23 -3.27
C LEU A 263 5.53 13.05 -2.43
N TYR A 264 5.51 12.24 -1.37
CA TYR A 264 6.73 11.95 -0.58
C TYR A 264 7.81 11.25 -1.41
N HIS A 265 7.40 10.43 -2.38
CA HIS A 265 8.28 9.65 -3.24
C HIS A 265 7.93 9.83 -4.72
N PRO A 266 8.88 9.63 -5.65
CA PRO A 266 8.61 9.65 -7.08
C PRO A 266 7.69 8.49 -7.49
N VAL A 267 6.93 8.70 -8.57
CA VAL A 267 6.09 7.64 -9.17
C VAL A 267 6.89 6.60 -9.94
N ALA A 268 8.16 6.89 -10.26
CA ALA A 268 9.05 5.98 -10.94
C ALA A 268 10.41 5.88 -10.25
N ASN A 269 10.91 4.64 -10.15
CA ASN A 269 12.28 4.33 -9.82
C ASN A 269 12.70 3.13 -10.68
N PHE A 270 13.84 3.20 -11.36
CA PHE A 270 14.29 2.14 -12.24
C PHE A 270 15.46 1.33 -11.66
N ASP A 271 15.92 1.69 -10.46
CA ASP A 271 16.96 0.98 -9.74
C ASP A 271 16.32 0.05 -8.69
N PRO A 272 16.28 -1.28 -8.96
CA PRO A 272 15.69 -2.23 -8.03
C PRO A 272 16.65 -2.64 -6.90
N THR A 273 17.86 -2.09 -6.81
CA THR A 273 18.92 -2.58 -5.90
C THR A 273 18.44 -2.71 -4.45
N ASN A 274 17.73 -1.70 -3.96
CA ASN A 274 17.24 -1.62 -2.58
C ASN A 274 16.09 -2.59 -2.25
N VAL A 275 15.51 -3.23 -3.26
CA VAL A 275 14.47 -4.27 -3.13
C VAL A 275 14.88 -5.59 -3.79
N GLY A 276 16.15 -5.69 -4.21
CA GLY A 276 16.74 -6.87 -4.81
C GLY A 276 17.06 -7.96 -3.77
N PRO A 277 17.65 -9.08 -4.21
CA PRO A 277 17.96 -10.20 -3.32
C PRO A 277 18.85 -9.86 -2.12
N GLY A 278 18.46 -10.36 -0.95
CA GLY A 278 19.23 -10.29 0.30
C GLY A 278 19.11 -8.96 1.07
N GLN A 279 18.27 -8.02 0.60
CA GLN A 279 18.11 -6.72 1.26
C GLN A 279 17.40 -6.81 2.61
N THR A 280 17.71 -5.86 3.50
CA THR A 280 17.14 -5.82 4.85
C THR A 280 15.83 -5.03 4.91
N PRO A 281 15.01 -5.22 5.97
CA PRO A 281 13.83 -4.40 6.20
C PRO A 281 14.08 -2.90 6.14
N ASP A 282 15.19 -2.43 6.71
CA ASP A 282 15.51 -1.01 6.66
C ASP A 282 15.68 -0.49 5.22
N THR A 283 16.33 -1.28 4.37
CA THR A 283 16.56 -0.92 2.97
C THR A 283 15.26 -0.91 2.17
N PHE A 284 14.44 -1.97 2.26
CA PHE A 284 13.29 -2.11 1.38
C PHE A 284 12.06 -1.32 1.82
N THR A 285 11.92 -0.96 3.11
CA THR A 285 10.81 -0.10 3.55
C THR A 285 10.99 1.35 3.15
N HIS A 286 12.23 1.81 2.97
CA HIS A 286 12.56 3.15 2.49
C HIS A 286 12.79 3.21 0.98
N PHE A 287 12.26 2.23 0.24
CA PHE A 287 12.42 2.21 -1.19
C PHE A 287 11.81 3.47 -1.81
N ASN A 288 12.62 4.24 -2.53
CA ASN A 288 12.23 5.57 -3.01
C ASN A 288 11.36 5.47 -4.28
N GLN A 289 10.14 4.96 -4.13
CA GLN A 289 9.10 4.91 -5.14
C GLN A 289 7.75 4.75 -4.43
N ILE A 290 6.77 5.60 -4.76
CA ILE A 290 5.55 5.80 -3.96
C ILE A 290 4.67 4.56 -3.77
N CYS A 291 4.67 3.62 -4.71
CA CYS A 291 3.90 2.37 -4.63
C CYS A 291 4.76 1.23 -4.04
N ALA A 292 6.01 1.14 -4.48
CA ALA A 292 6.94 0.07 -4.24
C ALA A 292 7.66 0.21 -2.90
N GLN A 293 7.51 1.32 -2.17
CA GLN A 293 7.83 1.38 -0.74
C GLN A 293 7.08 0.30 0.08
N CYS A 294 5.89 -0.12 -0.38
CA CYS A 294 5.09 -1.19 0.23
C CYS A 294 4.90 -2.40 -0.69
N HIS A 295 4.80 -2.17 -2.00
CA HIS A 295 4.58 -3.20 -3.02
C HIS A 295 5.89 -3.72 -3.63
N ASN A 296 6.78 -4.23 -2.78
CA ASN A 296 8.01 -4.90 -3.18
C ASN A 296 8.16 -6.32 -2.56
N GLY A 297 9.17 -7.05 -3.03
CA GLY A 297 9.47 -8.42 -2.64
C GLY A 297 10.17 -8.56 -1.29
N ARG A 298 10.49 -7.46 -0.60
CA ARG A 298 11.11 -7.41 0.73
C ARG A 298 12.47 -8.11 0.81
N GLY A 299 13.36 -7.81 -0.13
CA GLY A 299 14.71 -8.35 -0.13
C GLY A 299 14.79 -9.83 -0.53
N THR A 300 13.76 -10.33 -1.22
CA THR A 300 13.59 -11.75 -1.52
C THR A 300 14.80 -12.39 -2.19
N ASP A 301 15.31 -13.48 -1.61
CA ASP A 301 16.55 -14.12 -2.05
C ASP A 301 16.27 -15.51 -2.66
N PRO A 302 16.39 -15.65 -4.00
CA PRO A 302 16.13 -16.90 -4.71
C PRO A 302 17.33 -17.87 -4.67
N GLY A 303 18.42 -17.54 -3.97
CA GLY A 303 19.62 -18.37 -3.91
C GLY A 303 19.38 -19.72 -3.23
N ASP A 304 20.02 -20.78 -3.73
CA ASP A 304 19.80 -22.15 -3.24
C ASP A 304 20.02 -22.32 -1.73
N ALA A 305 20.98 -21.59 -1.16
CA ALA A 305 21.23 -21.58 0.28
C ALA A 305 20.00 -21.07 1.06
N LYS A 306 19.34 -20.02 0.56
CA LYS A 306 18.09 -19.52 1.14
C LYS A 306 16.92 -20.43 0.88
N LEU A 307 16.78 -20.99 -0.33
CA LEU A 307 15.72 -21.96 -0.63
C LEU A 307 15.81 -23.22 0.24
N ASN A 308 17.02 -23.64 0.61
CA ASN A 308 17.23 -24.79 1.49
C ASN A 308 16.90 -24.52 2.96
N THR A 309 16.99 -23.27 3.41
CA THR A 309 16.71 -22.87 4.81
C THR A 309 15.31 -22.29 4.99
N SER A 310 14.79 -21.59 3.99
CA SER A 310 13.47 -20.94 3.98
C SER A 310 12.41 -21.89 3.44
N THR A 311 12.15 -22.94 4.20
CA THR A 311 11.22 -24.02 3.81
C THR A 311 9.85 -23.89 4.46
N ALA A 312 9.73 -23.03 5.47
CA ALA A 312 8.48 -22.77 6.15
C ALA A 312 7.45 -22.09 5.27
N ARG A 313 7.89 -21.15 4.43
CA ARG A 313 7.04 -20.24 3.65
C ARG A 313 7.79 -19.67 2.44
N PRO A 314 7.07 -19.14 1.43
CA PRO A 314 7.65 -18.27 0.40
C PRO A 314 8.62 -17.26 1.01
N GLY A 315 9.87 -17.24 0.54
CA GLY A 315 10.90 -16.27 0.98
C GLY A 315 10.67 -14.85 0.45
N MET A 316 9.43 -14.53 0.07
CA MET A 316 9.03 -13.32 -0.63
C MET A 316 7.72 -12.81 -0.01
N HIS A 317 7.57 -11.50 0.09
CA HIS A 317 6.30 -10.93 0.52
C HIS A 317 5.23 -11.08 -0.57
N TYR A 318 3.94 -11.17 -0.18
CA TYR A 318 2.83 -11.31 -1.13
C TYR A 318 2.55 -10.05 -1.95
N SER A 319 3.29 -8.96 -1.69
CA SER A 319 3.23 -7.70 -2.45
C SER A 319 4.44 -7.49 -3.37
N ASN A 320 4.98 -8.54 -3.98
CA ASN A 320 6.16 -8.47 -4.86
C ASN A 320 5.92 -7.82 -6.25
N GLN A 321 4.93 -6.92 -6.39
CA GLN A 321 4.53 -6.34 -7.67
C GLN A 321 5.66 -5.57 -8.36
N TYR A 322 6.40 -4.74 -7.63
CA TYR A 322 7.51 -4.00 -8.21
C TYR A 322 8.65 -4.92 -8.66
N ASN A 323 8.95 -5.97 -7.90
CA ASN A 323 9.96 -6.96 -8.25
C ASN A 323 9.60 -7.70 -9.56
N MET A 324 8.32 -8.06 -9.73
CA MET A 324 7.83 -8.62 -10.99
C MET A 324 7.93 -7.62 -12.15
N LEU A 325 7.48 -6.38 -11.92
CA LEU A 325 7.53 -5.31 -12.91
C LEU A 325 8.96 -5.07 -13.42
N MET A 326 9.94 -5.08 -12.52
CA MET A 326 11.35 -4.83 -12.82
C MET A 326 12.15 -6.10 -13.17
N GLY A 327 11.53 -7.28 -13.13
CA GLY A 327 12.19 -8.54 -13.47
C GLY A 327 13.32 -8.92 -12.51
N VAL A 328 13.07 -8.86 -11.19
CA VAL A 328 14.08 -9.16 -10.16
C VAL A 328 13.52 -10.02 -9.03
N GLY A 329 14.37 -10.85 -8.40
CA GLY A 329 14.04 -11.57 -7.16
C GLY A 329 13.46 -12.97 -7.36
N ALA A 330 13.19 -13.40 -8.59
CA ALA A 330 12.82 -14.78 -8.89
C ALA A 330 14.06 -15.67 -9.09
N VAL A 331 13.89 -17.00 -9.16
CA VAL A 331 14.94 -17.89 -9.67
C VAL A 331 14.99 -17.72 -11.19
N ASP A 332 15.97 -16.96 -11.67
CA ASP A 332 16.17 -16.69 -13.09
C ASP A 332 17.60 -17.03 -13.57
N ASN A 333 17.83 -16.85 -14.87
CA ASN A 333 19.10 -17.05 -15.56
C ASN A 333 19.73 -15.71 -15.99
N GLY A 334 19.39 -14.61 -15.33
CA GLY A 334 19.76 -13.24 -15.71
C GLY A 334 18.90 -12.64 -16.83
N ASN A 335 18.03 -13.42 -17.47
CA ASN A 335 17.06 -12.90 -18.44
C ASN A 335 15.84 -12.30 -17.73
N LYS A 336 15.82 -10.97 -17.63
CA LYS A 336 14.74 -10.18 -17.02
C LYS A 336 13.54 -9.98 -17.96
N GLY A 337 13.62 -10.45 -19.20
CA GLY A 337 12.68 -10.12 -20.26
C GLY A 337 12.71 -8.64 -20.64
N GLU A 338 11.73 -8.21 -21.43
CA GLU A 338 11.50 -6.79 -21.72
C GLU A 338 10.74 -6.15 -20.55
N VAL A 339 11.36 -5.17 -19.89
CA VAL A 339 10.74 -4.39 -18.80
C VAL A 339 9.89 -3.21 -19.31
N THR A 340 9.19 -3.39 -20.43
CA THR A 340 8.52 -2.30 -21.17
C THR A 340 7.54 -1.50 -20.29
N HIS A 341 6.71 -2.17 -19.47
CA HIS A 341 5.83 -1.48 -18.52
C HIS A 341 6.59 -0.89 -17.34
N GLY A 342 7.67 -1.55 -16.89
CA GLY A 342 8.55 -1.06 -15.83
C GLY A 342 9.33 0.20 -16.19
N SER A 343 9.51 0.46 -17.50
CA SER A 343 10.18 1.65 -18.04
C SER A 343 9.23 2.84 -18.32
N THR A 344 7.94 2.72 -18.01
CA THR A 344 7.00 3.83 -18.20
C THR A 344 7.21 4.92 -17.15
N ALA A 345 6.97 6.18 -17.52
CA ALA A 345 7.22 7.33 -16.64
C ALA A 345 6.42 7.30 -15.33
N GLY A 346 5.21 6.70 -15.33
CA GLY A 346 4.37 6.57 -14.14
C GLY A 346 4.48 5.22 -13.42
N GLN A 347 5.16 4.23 -14.00
CA GLN A 347 5.18 2.83 -13.55
C GLN A 347 3.79 2.36 -13.09
N CYS A 348 3.63 2.03 -11.80
CA CYS A 348 2.36 1.55 -11.23
C CYS A 348 1.22 2.56 -11.41
N SER A 349 1.49 3.85 -11.19
CA SER A 349 0.48 4.91 -11.24
C SER A 349 -0.08 5.15 -12.65
N GLN A 350 0.69 4.82 -13.70
CA GLN A 350 0.24 4.94 -15.09
C GLN A 350 -1.04 4.14 -15.35
N CYS A 351 -1.13 2.92 -14.81
CA CYS A 351 -2.25 2.01 -15.04
C CYS A 351 -3.26 2.00 -13.87
N HIS A 352 -2.76 2.01 -12.63
CA HIS A 352 -3.62 1.91 -11.44
C HIS A 352 -4.23 3.26 -11.03
N MET A 353 -3.64 4.37 -11.48
CA MET A 353 -4.12 5.72 -11.17
C MET A 353 -4.29 6.55 -12.46
N ALA A 354 -4.64 5.89 -13.57
CA ALA A 354 -4.89 6.58 -14.83
C ALA A 354 -5.90 7.72 -14.63
N GLY A 355 -5.59 8.90 -15.18
CA GLY A 355 -6.40 10.10 -14.98
C GLY A 355 -6.43 10.64 -13.54
N GLY A 356 -5.52 10.20 -12.66
CA GLY A 356 -5.51 10.60 -11.25
C GLY A 356 -6.52 9.85 -10.37
N ASN A 357 -7.05 8.72 -10.83
CA ASN A 357 -8.02 7.92 -10.08
C ASN A 357 -7.39 7.26 -8.84
N HIS A 358 -8.02 7.39 -7.68
CA HIS A 358 -7.56 6.83 -6.39
C HIS A 358 -8.27 5.54 -5.97
N SER A 359 -8.98 4.86 -6.90
CA SER A 359 -9.53 3.52 -6.66
C SER A 359 -8.47 2.42 -6.74
N PHE A 360 -7.30 2.72 -7.33
CA PHE A 360 -6.20 1.79 -7.60
C PHE A 360 -6.56 0.60 -8.49
N VAL A 361 -7.77 0.59 -9.05
CA VAL A 361 -8.22 -0.39 -10.05
C VAL A 361 -7.55 -0.04 -11.37
N VAL A 362 -7.00 -1.04 -12.05
CA VAL A 362 -6.41 -0.85 -13.37
C VAL A 362 -7.45 -0.27 -14.32
N SER A 363 -7.11 0.86 -14.94
CA SER A 363 -7.87 1.42 -16.05
C SER A 363 -7.12 1.19 -17.36
N TYR A 364 -7.82 0.70 -18.37
CA TYR A 364 -7.26 0.54 -19.72
C TYR A 364 -6.97 1.88 -20.40
N GLU A 365 -7.48 3.00 -19.87
CA GLU A 365 -7.09 4.33 -20.33
C GLU A 365 -5.59 4.58 -20.09
N GLY A 366 -5.02 4.00 -19.02
CA GLY A 366 -3.59 4.09 -18.72
C GLY A 366 -2.68 3.40 -19.75
N CYS A 367 -3.26 2.53 -20.59
CA CYS A 367 -2.53 1.85 -21.66
C CYS A 367 -2.34 2.73 -22.90
N ALA A 368 -3.10 3.81 -23.03
CA ALA A 368 -2.92 4.80 -24.08
C ALA A 368 -1.71 5.71 -23.78
N PRO A 369 -1.00 6.20 -24.81
CA PRO A 369 -1.22 5.98 -26.24
C PRO A 369 -0.57 4.69 -26.79
N CYS A 370 0.17 3.94 -25.96
CA CYS A 370 0.94 2.78 -26.41
C CYS A 370 0.06 1.67 -27.03
N HIS A 371 -1.16 1.52 -26.50
CA HIS A 371 -2.18 0.63 -27.01
C HIS A 371 -3.54 1.33 -27.05
N SER A 372 -4.41 0.93 -27.98
CA SER A 372 -5.84 1.27 -27.86
C SER A 372 -6.47 0.44 -26.76
N ILE A 373 -7.53 0.98 -26.12
CA ILE A 373 -8.25 0.30 -25.03
C ILE A 373 -8.67 -1.14 -25.40
N PRO A 374 -9.28 -1.41 -26.58
CA PRO A 374 -9.66 -2.78 -26.94
C PRO A 374 -8.47 -3.72 -27.12
N VAL A 375 -7.35 -3.22 -27.65
CA VAL A 375 -6.12 -4.02 -27.82
C VAL A 375 -5.50 -4.33 -26.46
N ALA A 376 -5.48 -3.36 -25.55
CA ALA A 376 -4.98 -3.56 -24.19
C ALA A 376 -5.79 -4.62 -23.45
N ALA A 377 -7.13 -4.52 -23.47
CA ALA A 377 -8.02 -5.50 -22.84
C ALA A 377 -7.80 -6.92 -23.39
N ALA A 378 -7.79 -7.08 -24.72
CA ALA A 378 -7.57 -8.39 -25.36
C ALA A 378 -6.18 -8.98 -25.03
N LYS A 379 -5.15 -8.15 -24.94
CA LYS A 379 -3.79 -8.58 -24.54
C LYS A 379 -3.75 -9.03 -23.09
N VAL A 380 -4.39 -8.28 -22.17
CA VAL A 380 -4.48 -8.67 -20.76
C VAL A 380 -5.17 -10.03 -20.63
N ASP A 381 -6.32 -10.22 -21.28
CA ASP A 381 -7.05 -11.50 -21.25
C ASP A 381 -6.21 -12.66 -21.76
N THR A 382 -5.49 -12.44 -22.87
CA THR A 382 -4.62 -13.46 -23.49
C THR A 382 -3.47 -13.84 -22.58
N VAL A 383 -2.76 -12.85 -22.04
CA VAL A 383 -1.61 -13.04 -21.15
C VAL A 383 -2.03 -13.78 -19.88
N GLN A 384 -3.11 -13.34 -19.23
CA GLN A 384 -3.60 -13.98 -18.02
C GLN A 384 -4.03 -15.43 -18.30
N ALA A 385 -4.74 -15.69 -19.40
CA ALA A 385 -5.13 -17.06 -19.76
C ALA A 385 -3.93 -17.97 -20.00
N GLN A 386 -2.90 -17.50 -20.71
CA GLN A 386 -1.67 -18.26 -20.97
C GLN A 386 -0.90 -18.55 -19.68
N THR A 387 -0.68 -17.53 -18.84
CA THR A 387 0.01 -17.69 -17.55
C THR A 387 -0.75 -18.62 -16.61
N LEU A 388 -2.08 -18.49 -16.50
CA LEU A 388 -2.89 -19.36 -15.64
C LEU A 388 -2.86 -20.82 -16.09
N ASN A 389 -2.87 -21.09 -17.41
CA ASN A 389 -2.73 -22.45 -17.94
C ASN A 389 -1.40 -23.08 -17.51
N ARG A 390 -0.30 -22.35 -17.67
CA ARG A 390 1.04 -22.83 -17.32
C ARG A 390 1.22 -22.99 -15.81
N LEU A 391 0.70 -22.06 -14.99
CA LEU A 391 0.73 -22.20 -13.53
C LEU A 391 -0.02 -23.45 -13.05
N LEU A 392 -1.19 -23.74 -13.64
CA LEU A 392 -1.93 -24.96 -13.28
C LEU A 392 -1.21 -26.24 -13.71
N GLN A 393 -0.60 -26.22 -14.89
CA GLN A 393 0.23 -27.35 -15.33
C GLN A 393 1.42 -27.56 -14.38
N LEU A 394 2.16 -26.50 -14.06
CA LEU A 394 3.28 -26.53 -13.12
C LEU A 394 2.85 -27.06 -11.74
N ARG A 395 1.69 -26.61 -11.24
CA ARG A 395 1.09 -27.13 -10.00
C ARG A 395 0.78 -28.63 -10.08
N ALA A 396 0.24 -29.11 -11.19
CA ALA A 396 -0.02 -30.53 -11.39
C ALA A 396 1.27 -31.35 -11.48
N ASP A 397 2.32 -30.81 -12.10
CA ASP A 397 3.62 -31.47 -12.20
C ASP A 397 4.29 -31.57 -10.82
N LEU A 398 4.26 -30.49 -10.03
CA LEU A 398 4.72 -30.48 -8.63
C LEU A 398 3.96 -31.50 -7.77
N SER A 399 2.63 -31.56 -7.94
CA SER A 399 1.77 -32.50 -7.22
C SER A 399 2.05 -33.95 -7.62
N SER A 400 2.25 -34.21 -8.92
CA SER A 400 2.55 -35.55 -9.44
C SER A 400 3.92 -36.04 -8.98
N TRP A 401 4.93 -35.16 -9.02
CA TRP A 401 6.24 -35.44 -8.45
C TRP A 401 6.13 -35.79 -6.95
N SER A 402 5.38 -34.99 -6.19
CA SER A 402 5.19 -35.21 -4.76
C SER A 402 4.50 -36.54 -4.48
N GLN A 403 3.46 -36.88 -5.24
CA GLN A 403 2.77 -38.16 -5.13
C GLN A 403 3.70 -39.35 -5.43
N ALA A 404 4.59 -39.23 -6.41
CA ALA A 404 5.50 -40.30 -6.80
C ALA A 404 6.62 -40.52 -5.77
N ILE A 405 7.17 -39.45 -5.20
CA ILE A 405 8.37 -39.49 -4.34
C ILE A 405 8.03 -39.47 -2.84
N LEU A 406 7.00 -38.72 -2.46
CA LEU A 406 6.58 -38.48 -1.07
C LEU A 406 5.24 -39.13 -0.73
N HIS A 407 4.63 -39.83 -1.69
CA HIS A 407 3.36 -40.56 -1.53
C HIS A 407 2.13 -39.71 -1.18
N ASP A 408 2.20 -38.39 -1.36
CA ASP A 408 1.08 -37.47 -1.16
C ASP A 408 1.25 -36.25 -2.09
N PRO A 409 0.20 -35.79 -2.78
CA PRO A 409 0.32 -34.76 -3.82
C PRO A 409 0.49 -33.34 -3.29
N ASP A 410 0.33 -33.10 -1.98
CA ASP A 410 0.42 -31.78 -1.39
C ASP A 410 1.78 -31.52 -0.70
N LEU A 411 2.63 -32.55 -0.55
CA LEU A 411 3.89 -32.44 0.21
C LEU A 411 5.04 -31.76 -0.55
N TRP A 412 4.80 -31.26 -1.77
CA TRP A 412 5.75 -30.38 -2.45
C TRP A 412 5.73 -28.96 -1.88
N ASP A 413 4.64 -28.57 -1.21
CA ASP A 413 4.39 -27.19 -0.80
C ASP A 413 5.25 -26.76 0.40
N TYR A 414 5.15 -25.51 0.83
CA TYR A 414 5.83 -24.99 2.01
C TYR A 414 5.29 -25.62 3.30
N THR A 415 6.15 -25.78 4.32
CA THR A 415 5.76 -26.56 5.50
C THR A 415 4.61 -25.93 6.30
N SER A 416 4.48 -24.60 6.32
CA SER A 416 3.32 -23.93 6.97
C SER A 416 2.02 -24.26 6.23
N PHE A 417 2.04 -24.26 4.89
CA PHE A 417 0.87 -24.58 4.08
C PHE A 417 0.48 -26.05 4.20
N ILE A 418 1.45 -26.97 4.25
CA ILE A 418 1.20 -28.39 4.51
C ILE A 418 0.58 -28.59 5.90
N THR A 419 1.10 -27.89 6.92
CA THR A 419 0.59 -27.98 8.29
C THR A 419 -0.83 -27.43 8.39
N ALA A 420 -1.14 -26.35 7.67
CA ALA A 420 -2.49 -25.78 7.60
C ALA A 420 -3.52 -26.74 6.96
N LEU A 421 -3.07 -27.72 6.17
CA LEU A 421 -3.90 -28.81 5.65
C LEU A 421 -4.07 -29.98 6.64
N GLY A 422 -3.52 -29.87 7.86
CA GLY A 422 -3.52 -30.94 8.85
C GLY A 422 -2.55 -32.08 8.53
N LYS A 423 -1.59 -31.86 7.63
CA LYS A 423 -0.60 -32.86 7.21
C LYS A 423 0.74 -32.63 7.88
N THR A 424 1.55 -33.69 7.97
CA THR A 424 2.93 -33.59 8.47
C THR A 424 3.87 -33.23 7.32
N PRO A 425 4.61 -32.12 7.39
CA PRO A 425 5.59 -31.78 6.36
C PRO A 425 6.69 -32.85 6.22
N PRO A 426 7.14 -33.17 4.99
CA PRO A 426 8.23 -34.11 4.80
C PRO A 426 9.54 -33.47 5.28
N ASN A 427 10.55 -34.31 5.53
CA ASN A 427 11.91 -33.81 5.70
C ASN A 427 12.32 -33.04 4.43
N GLN A 428 12.57 -31.74 4.58
CA GLN A 428 12.86 -30.84 3.47
C GLN A 428 14.21 -31.13 2.78
N SER A 429 15.06 -31.99 3.36
CA SER A 429 16.25 -32.51 2.68
C SER A 429 15.91 -33.53 1.57
N LEU A 430 14.72 -34.12 1.61
CA LEU A 430 14.24 -35.05 0.56
C LEU A 430 13.71 -34.31 -0.68
N ILE A 431 13.42 -33.02 -0.56
CA ILE A 431 12.95 -32.20 -1.68
C ILE A 431 14.18 -31.69 -2.46
N PRO A 432 14.38 -32.10 -3.72
CA PRO A 432 15.50 -31.63 -4.54
C PRO A 432 15.48 -30.12 -4.73
N ILE A 433 16.65 -29.52 -4.90
CA ILE A 433 16.77 -28.08 -5.10
C ILE A 433 15.96 -27.57 -6.32
N GLY A 434 15.88 -28.36 -7.39
CA GLY A 434 15.05 -28.04 -8.56
C GLY A 434 13.57 -27.85 -8.20
N VAL A 435 12.99 -28.75 -7.40
CA VAL A 435 11.60 -28.62 -6.95
C VAL A 435 11.41 -27.38 -6.08
N LYS A 436 12.39 -27.04 -5.22
CA LYS A 436 12.33 -25.82 -4.41
C LYS A 436 12.37 -24.55 -5.28
N ARG A 437 13.20 -24.53 -6.33
CA ARG A 437 13.25 -23.43 -7.31
C ARG A 437 11.94 -23.29 -8.08
N ALA A 438 11.37 -24.41 -8.53
CA ALA A 438 10.08 -24.45 -9.23
C ALA A 438 8.93 -23.94 -8.35
N ARG A 439 8.86 -24.43 -7.10
CA ARG A 439 7.91 -23.95 -6.07
C ARG A 439 8.07 -22.45 -5.80
N TYR A 440 9.30 -21.97 -5.70
CA TYR A 440 9.57 -20.55 -5.46
C TYR A 440 9.07 -19.68 -6.62
N ASN A 441 9.41 -20.01 -7.87
CA ASN A 441 8.92 -19.28 -9.04
C ASN A 441 7.40 -19.34 -9.19
N TYR A 442 6.79 -20.49 -8.88
CA TYR A 442 5.33 -20.63 -8.83
C TYR A 442 4.73 -19.57 -7.89
N TYR A 443 5.16 -19.53 -6.63
CA TYR A 443 4.63 -18.56 -5.67
C TYR A 443 5.03 -17.11 -5.99
N PHE A 444 6.19 -16.87 -6.61
CA PHE A 444 6.59 -15.52 -7.04
C PHE A 444 5.58 -14.92 -8.04
N ILE A 445 5.09 -15.71 -8.98
CA ILE A 445 4.09 -15.28 -9.96
C ILE A 445 2.71 -15.17 -9.31
N VAL A 446 2.32 -16.18 -8.52
CA VAL A 446 1.02 -16.25 -7.84
C VAL A 446 0.83 -15.06 -6.89
N ASN A 447 1.88 -14.71 -6.14
CA ASN A 447 1.82 -13.63 -5.15
C ASN A 447 1.70 -12.24 -5.80
N CYS A 448 2.37 -12.03 -6.94
CA CYS A 448 2.25 -10.79 -7.69
C CYS A 448 0.78 -10.55 -8.10
N GLY A 449 0.10 -11.60 -8.57
CA GLY A 449 -1.36 -11.66 -8.71
C GLY A 449 -1.95 -10.92 -9.91
N ASP A 450 -1.11 -10.34 -10.76
CA ASP A 450 -1.46 -9.75 -12.05
C ASP A 450 -1.47 -10.79 -13.18
N TYR A 451 -0.84 -11.95 -12.94
CA TYR A 451 -0.73 -13.09 -13.86
C TYR A 451 -0.05 -12.72 -15.20
N GLY A 452 1.03 -11.93 -15.13
CA GLY A 452 1.92 -11.64 -16.26
C GLY A 452 1.73 -10.28 -16.92
N VAL A 453 0.75 -9.48 -16.52
CA VAL A 453 0.53 -8.13 -17.05
C VAL A 453 1.67 -7.16 -16.71
N HIS A 454 2.28 -7.29 -15.54
CA HIS A 454 3.43 -6.50 -15.11
C HIS A 454 4.67 -6.80 -15.97
N ASN A 455 4.97 -8.08 -16.22
CA ASN A 455 6.10 -8.50 -17.05
C ASN A 455 5.91 -9.92 -17.62
N TYR A 456 5.21 -10.02 -18.75
CA TYR A 456 4.87 -11.32 -19.36
C TYR A 456 6.11 -12.11 -19.75
N LYS A 457 7.14 -11.45 -20.31
CA LYS A 457 8.36 -12.12 -20.75
C LYS A 457 9.16 -12.68 -19.59
N TYR A 458 9.20 -11.98 -18.46
CA TYR A 458 9.81 -12.52 -17.25
C TYR A 458 9.00 -13.71 -16.74
N VAL A 459 7.68 -13.60 -16.59
CA VAL A 459 6.82 -14.71 -16.17
C VAL A 459 7.00 -15.94 -17.07
N ASP A 460 7.06 -15.76 -18.39
CA ASP A 460 7.29 -16.83 -19.36
C ASP A 460 8.65 -17.52 -19.16
N ASN A 461 9.71 -16.75 -18.87
CA ASN A 461 11.03 -17.28 -18.52
C ASN A 461 11.00 -18.03 -17.18
N LEU A 462 10.36 -17.47 -16.15
CA LEU A 462 10.27 -18.08 -14.82
C LEU A 462 9.52 -19.41 -14.82
N LEU A 463 8.43 -19.50 -15.57
CA LEU A 463 7.68 -20.74 -15.76
C LEU A 463 8.50 -21.76 -16.51
N THR A 464 9.22 -21.37 -17.56
CA THR A 464 10.09 -22.27 -18.32
C THR A 464 11.20 -22.84 -17.45
N ILE A 465 11.82 -21.99 -16.62
CA ILE A 465 12.82 -22.43 -15.63
C ILE A 465 12.18 -23.37 -14.61
N ALA A 466 11.01 -23.03 -14.07
CA ALA A 466 10.33 -23.83 -13.07
C ALA A 466 9.95 -25.22 -13.61
N GLU A 467 9.36 -25.27 -14.80
CA GLU A 467 9.03 -26.50 -15.52
C GLU A 467 10.29 -27.36 -15.65
N ASN A 468 11.38 -26.83 -16.23
CA ASN A 468 12.64 -27.56 -16.43
C ASN A 468 13.35 -28.02 -15.14
N ASN A 469 12.98 -27.46 -13.98
CA ASN A 469 13.58 -27.82 -12.69
C ASN A 469 12.85 -28.99 -12.00
N ILE A 470 11.72 -29.47 -12.53
CA ILE A 470 11.01 -30.63 -11.95
C ILE A 470 11.63 -31.93 -12.51
N PRO A 471 12.26 -32.77 -11.66
CA PRO A 471 12.91 -33.98 -12.14
C PRO A 471 11.94 -34.98 -12.73
N GLY A 472 12.30 -35.54 -13.89
CA GLY A 472 11.61 -36.67 -14.49
C GLY A 472 10.21 -36.34 -14.98
N HIS A 473 10.08 -35.34 -15.87
CA HIS A 473 8.90 -34.89 -16.64
C HIS A 473 8.04 -36.02 -17.29
N ALA A 474 7.61 -37.00 -16.53
CA ALA A 474 6.43 -37.77 -16.87
C ALA A 474 5.30 -36.75 -16.83
N GLN A 475 4.74 -36.44 -18.00
CA GLN A 475 3.54 -35.61 -18.13
C GLN A 475 2.56 -36.00 -17.03
N ALA A 476 2.13 -35.03 -16.21
CA ALA A 476 1.22 -35.30 -15.11
C ALA A 476 0.04 -36.16 -15.59
N GLN A 477 -0.11 -37.37 -15.07
CA GLN A 477 -1.29 -38.21 -15.31
C GLN A 477 -2.53 -37.69 -14.53
N GLY A 478 -2.47 -36.49 -13.94
CA GLY A 478 -3.20 -36.20 -12.71
C GLY A 478 -4.46 -35.34 -12.80
N LYS A 479 -4.49 -34.26 -13.57
CA LYS A 479 -5.66 -33.34 -13.60
C LYS A 479 -5.79 -32.66 -14.96
N ASP A 480 -6.83 -33.01 -15.71
CA ASP A 480 -7.17 -32.31 -16.95
C ASP A 480 -7.81 -30.95 -16.62
N TYR A 481 -7.04 -29.88 -16.81
CA TYR A 481 -7.54 -28.51 -16.67
C TYR A 481 -8.07 -27.93 -18.00
N ASN A 482 -8.06 -28.69 -19.10
CA ASN A 482 -8.48 -28.21 -20.41
C ASN A 482 -9.96 -27.85 -20.44
N GLY A 483 -10.79 -28.50 -19.62
CA GLY A 483 -12.22 -28.19 -19.47
C GLY A 483 -12.54 -26.94 -18.64
N LEU A 484 -11.57 -26.31 -17.98
CA LEU A 484 -11.81 -25.16 -17.10
C LEU A 484 -11.75 -23.83 -17.86
N THR A 485 -12.70 -22.93 -17.56
CA THR A 485 -12.67 -21.53 -17.99
C THR A 485 -11.52 -20.77 -17.32
N THR A 486 -11.07 -19.67 -17.92
CA THR A 486 -10.03 -18.79 -17.32
C THR A 486 -10.41 -18.32 -15.91
N ALA A 487 -11.69 -18.03 -15.66
CA ALA A 487 -12.18 -17.63 -14.34
C ALA A 487 -12.05 -18.75 -13.30
N GLN A 488 -12.39 -20.00 -13.66
CA GLN A 488 -12.20 -21.16 -12.78
C GLN A 488 -10.72 -21.42 -12.51
N LYS A 489 -9.88 -21.30 -13.55
CA LYS A 489 -8.42 -21.44 -13.41
C LYS A 489 -7.85 -20.38 -12.46
N LYS A 490 -8.26 -19.13 -12.62
CA LYS A 490 -7.90 -18.03 -11.72
C LYS A 490 -8.35 -18.29 -10.29
N ALA A 491 -9.57 -18.77 -10.07
CA ALA A 491 -10.08 -19.07 -8.73
C ALA A 491 -9.23 -20.12 -8.00
N ILE A 492 -8.76 -21.16 -8.71
CA ILE A 492 -7.85 -22.17 -8.16
C ILE A 492 -6.52 -21.53 -7.73
N ILE A 493 -5.93 -20.71 -8.60
CA ILE A 493 -4.65 -20.06 -8.31
C ILE A 493 -4.77 -19.01 -7.19
N GLU A 494 -5.87 -18.25 -7.14
CA GLU A 494 -6.15 -17.32 -6.04
C GLU A 494 -6.33 -18.04 -4.69
N ALA A 495 -6.79 -19.30 -4.69
CA ALA A 495 -6.85 -20.09 -3.47
C ALA A 495 -5.43 -20.44 -2.96
N ASP A 496 -4.49 -20.77 -3.85
CA ASP A 496 -3.09 -20.97 -3.48
C ASP A 496 -2.44 -19.65 -3.03
N ARG A 497 -2.78 -18.52 -3.68
CA ARG A 497 -2.36 -17.17 -3.23
C ARG A 497 -2.89 -16.84 -1.84
N ALA A 498 -4.12 -17.22 -1.52
CA ALA A 498 -4.73 -16.96 -0.22
C ALA A 498 -4.03 -17.70 0.93
N LYS A 499 -3.39 -18.85 0.67
CA LYS A 499 -2.55 -19.54 1.67
C LYS A 499 -1.41 -18.64 2.16
N SER A 500 -0.82 -17.86 1.26
CA SER A 500 0.26 -16.90 1.59
C SER A 500 -0.23 -15.66 2.34
N LYS A 501 -1.56 -15.40 2.35
CA LYS A 501 -2.17 -14.27 3.07
C LYS A 501 -2.61 -14.69 4.47
N ASN A 502 -3.32 -15.82 4.58
CA ASN A 502 -3.92 -16.27 5.83
C ASN A 502 -2.93 -17.03 6.76
N ASP A 503 -1.63 -16.87 6.56
CA ASP A 503 -0.61 -17.49 7.40
C ASP A 503 -0.28 -16.53 8.57
N PRO A 504 -0.59 -16.88 9.83
CA PRO A 504 -0.42 -16.02 11.00
C PRO A 504 1.05 -15.69 11.35
N GLY A 505 2.02 -16.11 10.52
CA GLY A 505 3.41 -15.65 10.62
C GLY A 505 3.82 -14.65 9.54
N VAL A 506 2.95 -14.31 8.58
CA VAL A 506 3.18 -13.36 7.48
C VAL A 506 2.29 -12.12 7.59
N GLU A 507 1.13 -12.29 8.19
CA GLU A 507 0.31 -11.24 8.78
C GLU A 507 0.75 -10.95 10.21
#